data_AF-A0A8T7LJS1-F1
#
_entry.id   AF-A0A8T7LJS1-F1
#
_cell.length_a   1.000
_cell.length_b   1.000
_cell.length_c   1.000
_cell.angle_alpha   90.00
_cell.angle_beta   90.00
_cell.angle_gamma   90.00
#
_symmetry.space_group_name_H-M   'P 1'
#
loop_
_entity.id
_entity.type
_entity.pdbx_description
1 polymer ?
#
loop_
_entity_poly.entity_id
_entity_poly.type
_entity_poly.pdbx_seq_one_letter_code
_entity_poly.pdbx_strand_id
1 'polypeptide(L)' 'MDDRQPARINRGTFLIFSSFEEADREEKAYWLSQSPYERLQHVELLRRINYGANATARLQRVLEITERT' A
#
# COMPACT_ATOMS: atom_id res chain seq x y z
N MET A 1 -6.98 18.74 18.14
CA MET A 1 -5.58 18.66 17.70
C MET A 1 -5.12 17.26 18.03
N ASP A 2 -4.72 16.50 17.03
CA ASP A 2 -4.40 15.08 17.16
C ASP A 2 -2.91 14.92 17.50
N ASP A 3 -2.60 14.74 18.79
CA ASP A 3 -1.24 14.61 19.35
C ASP A 3 -0.63 13.22 19.06
N ARG A 4 -0.69 12.75 17.82
CA ARG A 4 0.03 11.55 17.41
C ARG A 4 1.51 11.88 17.19
N GLN A 5 2.33 11.51 18.16
CA GLN A 5 3.78 11.53 18.04
C GLN A 5 4.19 10.76 16.78
N PRO A 6 5.02 11.33 15.88
CA PRO A 6 5.39 10.65 14.65
C PRO A 6 6.11 9.34 15.00
N ALA A 7 5.67 8.24 14.38
CA ALA A 7 6.26 6.93 14.61
C ALA A 7 7.78 6.99 14.38
N ARG A 8 8.56 6.63 15.41
CA ARG A 8 10.03 6.66 15.31
C ARG A 8 10.48 5.54 14.38
N ILE A 9 10.94 5.91 13.19
CA ILE A 9 11.43 4.96 12.18
C ILE A 9 12.73 4.33 12.66
N ASN A 10 12.79 2.99 12.66
CA ASN A 10 14.04 2.26 12.86
C ASN A 10 14.89 2.33 11.58
N ARG A 11 15.97 3.11 11.61
CA ARG A 11 16.84 3.29 10.45
C ARG A 11 17.74 2.09 10.15
N GLY A 12 17.88 1.15 11.09
CA GLY A 12 18.63 -0.09 10.87
C GLY A 12 17.93 -1.07 9.93
N THR A 13 16.68 -0.82 9.57
CA THR A 13 15.90 -1.66 8.65
C THR A 13 16.09 -1.27 7.18
N PHE A 14 16.74 -0.14 6.88
CA PHE A 14 17.02 0.25 5.49
C PHE A 14 18.19 -0.57 4.94
N LEU A 15 18.00 -1.09 3.73
CA LEU A 15 19.01 -1.83 2.98
C LEU A 15 19.40 -1.03 1.74
N ILE A 16 20.68 -1.07 1.38
CA ILE A 16 21.22 -0.47 0.15
C ILE A 16 21.57 -1.63 -0.78
N PHE A 17 21.03 -1.61 -1.99
CA PHE A 17 21.28 -2.62 -3.01
C PHE A 17 22.13 -2.04 -4.14
N SER A 18 22.86 -2.91 -4.82
CA SER A 18 23.78 -2.53 -5.90
C SER A 18 23.09 -2.46 -7.27
N SER A 19 21.89 -3.06 -7.41
CA SER A 19 21.09 -3.00 -8.63
C SER A 19 19.57 -3.08 -8.35
N PHE A 20 18.76 -2.72 -9.34
CA PHE A 20 17.30 -2.83 -9.24
C PHE A 20 16.83 -4.28 -9.20
N GLU A 21 17.50 -5.19 -9.92
CA GLU A 21 17.18 -6.62 -9.93
C GLU A 21 17.46 -7.27 -8.57
N GLU A 22 18.53 -6.85 -7.88
CA GLU A 22 18.79 -7.26 -6.51
C GLU A 22 17.69 -6.76 -5.57
N ALA A 23 17.32 -5.48 -5.65
CA ALA A 23 16.27 -4.90 -4.83
C ALA A 23 14.91 -5.60 -5.01
N ASP A 24 14.49 -5.85 -6.26
CA ASP A 24 13.22 -6.52 -6.56
C ASP A 24 13.18 -7.96 -6.02
N ARG A 25 14.29 -8.69 -6.15
CA ARG A 25 14.40 -10.05 -5.62
C ARG A 25 14.27 -10.08 -4.10
N GLU A 26 14.98 -9.20 -3.39
CA GLU A 26 14.94 -9.14 -1.93
C GLU A 26 13.58 -8.64 -1.40
N GLU A 27 12.97 -7.65 -2.08
CA GLU A 27 11.61 -7.20 -1.77
C GLU A 27 10.60 -8.34 -1.90
N LYS A 28 10.65 -9.08 -3.02
CA LYS A 28 9.78 -10.22 -3.24
C LYS A 28 9.99 -11.32 -2.19
N ALA A 29 11.24 -11.62 -1.84
CA ALA A 29 11.56 -12.58 -0.80
C ALA A 29 11.00 -12.15 0.56
N TYR A 30 11.14 -10.88 0.93
CA TYR A 30 10.54 -10.31 2.14
C TYR A 30 9.02 -10.55 2.16
N TRP A 31 8.30 -10.12 1.12
CA TRP A 31 6.84 -10.28 1.07
C TRP A 31 6.38 -11.74 1.09
N LEU A 32 7.12 -12.65 0.45
CA LEU A 32 6.81 -14.08 0.46
C LEU A 32 7.09 -14.75 1.82
N SER A 33 7.98 -14.19 2.64
CA SER A 33 8.25 -14.67 4.00
C SER A 33 7.16 -14.32 5.01
N GLN A 34 6.32 -13.33 4.70
CA GLN A 34 5.23 -12.89 5.58
C GLN A 34 4.02 -13.82 5.47
N SER A 35 3.26 -13.95 6.55
CA SER A 35 1.99 -14.69 6.50
C SER A 35 0.98 -13.99 5.57
N PRO A 36 0.00 -14.72 5.01
CA PRO A 36 -1.09 -14.11 4.25
C PRO A 36 -1.84 -13.02 5.04
N TYR A 37 -1.99 -13.20 6.36
CA TYR A 37 -2.69 -12.24 7.21
C TYR A 37 -1.91 -10.92 7.36
N GLU A 38 -0.60 -10.99 7.62
CA GLU A 38 0.26 -9.80 7.73
C GLU A 38 0.28 -9.01 6.41
N ARG A 39 0.34 -9.71 5.27
CA ARG A 39 0.25 -9.06 3.95
C ARG A 39 -1.07 -8.31 3.76
N LEU A 40 -2.20 -8.89 4.17
CA LEU A 40 -3.50 -8.22 4.11
C LEU A 40 -3.54 -6.98 5.00
N GLN A 41 -2.96 -7.04 6.20
CA GLN A 41 -2.86 -5.87 7.08
C GLN A 41 -2.04 -4.75 6.46
N HIS A 42 -0.91 -5.08 5.81
CA HIS A 42 -0.08 -4.11 5.12
C HIS A 42 -0.79 -3.47 3.92
N VAL A 43 -1.52 -4.27 3.12
CA VAL A 43 -2.37 -3.75 2.03
C VAL A 43 -3.44 -2.81 2.56
N GLU A 44 -4.11 -3.15 3.67
CA GLU A 44 -5.13 -2.29 4.28
C GLU A 44 -4.54 -0.97 4.79
N LEU A 45 -3.34 -1.01 5.39
CA LEU A 45 -2.63 0.20 5.81
C LEU A 45 -2.35 1.11 4.61
N LEU A 46 -1.77 0.57 3.53
CA LEU A 46 -1.49 1.32 2.31
C LEU A 46 -2.77 1.89 1.70
N ARG A 47 -3.85 1.10 1.69
CA ARG A 47 -5.15 1.51 1.19
C ARG A 47 -5.67 2.73 1.96
N ARG A 48 -5.58 2.73 3.29
CA ARG A 48 -5.99 3.87 4.14
C ARG A 48 -5.10 5.10 3.93
N ILE A 49 -3.79 4.92 3.79
CA ILE A 49 -2.85 6.03 3.56
C ILE A 49 -3.13 6.70 2.22
N ASN A 50 -3.30 5.92 1.16
CA ASN A 50 -3.42 6.46 -0.20
C ASN A 50 -4.83 6.98 -0.52
N TYR A 51 -5.88 6.33 0.00
CA TYR A 51 -7.26 6.60 -0.39
C TYR A 51 -8.16 7.06 0.77
N GLY A 52 -7.68 7.04 2.02
CA GLY A 52 -8.40 7.53 3.18
C GLY A 52 -9.78 6.88 3.38
N ALA A 53 -10.77 7.68 3.77
CA ALA A 53 -12.15 7.23 3.93
C ALA A 53 -12.82 6.85 2.60
N ASN A 54 -12.33 7.37 1.47
CA ASN A 54 -12.86 7.10 0.13
C ASN A 54 -12.28 5.82 -0.49
N ALA A 55 -11.49 5.08 0.27
CA ALA A 55 -10.86 3.85 -0.17
C ALA A 55 -11.85 2.71 -0.51
N THR A 56 -13.11 2.81 -0.09
CA THR A 56 -14.22 1.93 -0.52
C THR A 56 -15.22 2.65 -1.42
N ALA A 57 -14.94 3.90 -1.80
CA ALA A 57 -15.83 4.64 -2.68
C ALA A 57 -15.88 3.94 -4.03
N ARG A 58 -17.10 3.84 -4.57
CA ARG A 58 -17.29 3.26 -5.90
C ARG A 58 -16.55 4.11 -6.92
N LEU A 59 -15.86 3.48 -7.87
CA LEU A 59 -15.26 4.20 -9.01
C LEU A 59 -16.31 5.11 -9.67
N GLN A 60 -15.94 6.37 -9.90
CA GLN A 60 -16.79 7.34 -10.57
C GLN A 60 -17.16 6.79 -11.95
N ARG A 61 -18.46 6.67 -12.25
CA ARG A 61 -18.91 6.33 -13.60
C ARG A 61 -18.75 7.58 -14.45
N VAL A 62 -17.68 7.65 -15.23
CA VAL A 62 -17.44 8.73 -16.20
C VAL A 62 -18.17 8.46 -17.51
N LEU A 63 -18.44 7.19 -17.83
CA LEU A 63 -19.22 6.75 -18.98
C LEU A 63 -20.53 6.13 -18.49
N GLU A 64 -21.65 6.65 -18.98
CA GLU A 64 -23.00 6.12 -18.77
C GLU A 64 -23.55 5.60 -20.10
N ILE A 65 -24.20 4.44 -20.09
CA ILE A 65 -24.88 3.89 -21.26
C ILE A 65 -26.17 4.69 -21.43
N THR A 66 -26.25 5.53 -22.46
CA THR A 66 -27.50 6.22 -22.82
C THR A 66 -28.32 5.33 -23.75
N GLU A 67 -29.62 5.22 -23.47
CA GLU A 67 -30.59 4.65 -24.41
C GLU A 67 -31.27 5.80 -25.15
N ARG A 68 -31.43 5.68 -26.46
CA ARG A 68 -32.10 6.69 -27.29
C ARG A 68 -33.57 6.30 -27.39
N THR A 69 -34.45 7.10 -26.78
CA THR A 69 -35.91 6.99 -26.90
C THR A 69 -36.40 7.54 -28.25
#